data_AF-A0ABD2P4J7-F1
#
_entry.id   AF-A0ABD2P4J7-F1
#
_cell.length_a   1.000
_cell.length_b   1.000
_cell.length_c   1.000
_cell.angle_alpha   90.00
_cell.angle_beta   90.00
_cell.angle_gamma   90.00
#
_symmetry.space_group_name_H-M   'P 1'
#
loop_
_entity.id
_entity.type
_entity.pdbx_description
1 polymer ?
#
loop_
_entity_poly.entity_id
_entity_poly.type
_entity_poly.pdbx_seq_one_letter_code
_entity_poly.pdbx_strand_id
1 'polypeptide(L)'
;MYLKVGVFLAFGVFVMINSALSLKCVDSNSKDGVTICANGDVCFRHEENNTKKVTVGCSLPRICDNVNSGQDNCTTCSTDLCNSGCDSHFFSYTIFSTLFLFILAIFVK
;
A
#
# COMPACT_ATOMS: atom_id res chain seq x y z
N MET A 1 14.62 -36.14 -11.62
CA MET A 1 13.34 -35.41 -11.65
C MET A 1 13.24 -34.22 -10.68
N TYR A 2 14.25 -33.94 -9.84
CA TYR A 2 14.21 -32.82 -8.87
C TYR A 2 14.66 -31.45 -9.42
N LEU A 3 15.27 -31.41 -10.61
CA LEU A 3 15.84 -30.18 -11.16
C LEU A 3 14.79 -29.17 -11.66
N LYS A 4 13.56 -29.61 -11.98
CA LYS A 4 12.51 -28.72 -12.51
C LYS A 4 11.74 -27.98 -11.41
N VAL A 5 11.63 -28.54 -10.20
CA VAL A 5 10.82 -27.97 -9.11
C VAL A 5 11.43 -26.66 -8.57
N GLY A 6 12.75 -26.56 -8.49
CA GLY A 6 13.44 -25.35 -8.01
C GLY A 6 13.26 -24.13 -8.93
N VAL A 7 13.09 -24.35 -10.25
CA VAL A 7 12.96 -23.27 -11.23
C VAL A 7 11.59 -22.58 -11.15
N PHE A 8 10.52 -23.32 -10.91
CA PHE A 8 9.17 -22.74 -10.74
C PHE A 8 9.06 -21.92 -9.46
N LEU A 9 9.72 -22.34 -8.38
CA LEU A 9 9.80 -21.60 -7.12
C LEU A 9 10.53 -20.26 -7.30
N ALA A 10 11.68 -20.25 -7.97
CA ALA A 10 12.43 -19.03 -8.23
C ALA A 10 11.66 -18.03 -9.12
N PHE A 11 10.94 -18.52 -10.13
CA PHE A 11 10.11 -17.67 -11.00
C PHE A 11 8.95 -17.03 -10.22
N GLY A 12 8.28 -17.78 -9.34
CA GLY A 12 7.23 -17.25 -8.47
C GLY A 12 7.74 -16.15 -7.53
N VAL A 13 8.92 -16.34 -6.94
CA VAL A 13 9.56 -15.33 -6.08
C VAL A 13 9.98 -14.08 -6.87
N PHE A 14 10.53 -14.24 -8.08
CA PHE A 14 10.94 -13.12 -8.93
C PHE A 14 9.75 -12.26 -9.40
N VAL A 15 8.61 -12.88 -9.68
CA VAL A 15 7.35 -12.18 -10.01
C VAL A 15 6.80 -11.44 -8.79
N MET A 16 6.89 -12.02 -7.58
CA MET A 16 6.48 -11.34 -6.34
C MET A 16 7.38 -10.13 -6.01
N ILE A 17 8.70 -10.22 -6.24
CA ILE A 17 9.64 -9.11 -5.96
C ILE A 17 9.41 -7.90 -6.90
N ASN A 18 9.20 -8.13 -8.20
CA ASN A 18 8.93 -7.02 -9.13
C ASN A 18 7.55 -6.40 -8.94
N SER A 19 6.57 -7.18 -8.51
CA SER A 19 5.22 -6.67 -8.17
C SER A 19 5.21 -5.89 -6.85
N ALA A 20 6.27 -5.99 -6.05
CA ALA A 20 6.43 -5.30 -4.77
C ALA A 20 7.06 -3.90 -4.91
N LEU A 21 7.39 -3.44 -6.12
CA LEU A 21 8.00 -2.11 -6.32
C LEU A 21 7.00 -0.98 -6.52
N SER A 22 5.73 -1.32 -6.80
CA SER A 22 4.73 -0.32 -7.16
C SER A 22 3.81 -0.05 -5.97
N LEU A 23 4.04 1.09 -5.30
CA LEU A 23 3.26 1.55 -4.16
C LEU A 23 1.79 1.74 -4.56
N LYS A 24 0.87 1.14 -3.82
CA LYS A 24 -0.58 1.33 -4.00
C LYS A 24 -1.11 2.32 -2.98
N CYS A 25 -1.88 3.30 -3.41
CA CYS A 25 -2.50 4.27 -2.51
C CYS A 25 -3.99 4.42 -2.80
N VAL A 26 -4.75 4.83 -1.78
CA VAL A 26 -6.14 5.25 -1.99
C VAL A 26 -6.14 6.57 -2.75
N ASP A 27 -6.97 6.65 -3.79
CA ASP A 27 -7.10 7.84 -4.64
C ASP A 27 -8.58 8.18 -4.83
N SER A 28 -8.97 9.37 -4.37
CA SER A 28 -10.36 9.85 -4.46
C SER A 28 -10.84 10.07 -5.89
N ASN A 29 -9.92 10.20 -6.86
CA ASN A 29 -10.23 10.40 -8.27
C ASN A 29 -10.21 9.08 -9.07
N SER A 30 -9.73 7.99 -8.47
CA SER A 30 -9.74 6.67 -9.11
C SER A 30 -11.13 6.04 -9.04
N LYS A 31 -11.59 5.43 -10.14
CA LYS A 31 -12.87 4.70 -10.18
C LYS A 31 -12.91 3.52 -9.20
N ASP A 32 -11.76 2.89 -8.98
CA ASP A 32 -11.62 1.75 -8.09
C ASP A 32 -11.28 2.18 -6.64
N GLY A 33 -11.14 3.49 -6.40
CA GLY A 33 -10.72 4.06 -5.12
C GLY A 33 -9.23 3.81 -4.77
N VAL A 34 -8.50 3.10 -5.63
CA VAL A 34 -7.07 2.79 -5.46
C VAL A 34 -6.34 3.11 -6.75
N THR A 35 -5.11 3.59 -6.63
CA THR A 35 -4.21 3.82 -7.76
C THR A 35 -2.82 3.26 -7.46
N ILE A 36 -2.06 2.97 -8.52
CA ILE A 36 -0.67 2.56 -8.43
C ILE A 36 0.19 3.79 -8.67
N CYS A 37 1.04 4.15 -7.71
CA CYS A 37 1.89 5.32 -7.80
C CYS A 37 3.07 5.12 -8.74
N ALA A 38 3.61 6.24 -9.24
CA ALA A 38 4.87 6.23 -9.95
C ALA A 38 6.04 5.91 -9.00
N ASN A 39 7.16 5.50 -9.57
CA ASN A 39 8.34 5.15 -8.79
C ASN A 39 8.92 6.41 -8.10
N GLY A 40 9.05 6.37 -6.77
CA GLY A 40 9.51 7.51 -5.97
C GLY A 40 8.40 8.39 -5.39
N ASP A 41 7.14 8.15 -5.75
CA ASP A 41 5.98 8.78 -5.12
C ASP A 41 5.64 8.12 -3.78
N VAL A 42 4.92 8.85 -2.94
CA VAL A 42 4.36 8.41 -1.66
C VAL A 42 2.85 8.58 -1.65
N CYS A 43 2.17 7.83 -0.79
CA CYS A 43 0.77 8.09 -0.52
C CYS A 43 0.65 9.38 0.31
N PHE A 44 -0.34 10.22 0.00
CA PHE A 44 -0.69 11.36 0.84
C PHE A 44 -2.15 11.32 1.27
N ARG A 45 -2.42 11.94 2.42
CA ARG A 45 -3.75 12.26 2.91
C ARG A 45 -3.75 13.70 3.40
N HIS A 46 -4.59 14.52 2.79
CA HIS A 46 -4.80 15.91 3.15
C HIS A 46 -6.22 16.08 3.68
N GLU A 47 -6.34 16.62 4.90
CA GLU A 47 -7.60 16.96 5.55
C GLU A 47 -7.68 18.48 5.70
N GLU A 48 -8.60 19.08 4.94
CA GLU A 48 -8.88 20.52 4.99
C GLU A 48 -9.81 20.81 6.17
N ASN A 49 -9.38 21.65 7.11
CA ASN A 49 -10.07 21.81 8.40
C ASN A 49 -11.36 22.63 8.28
N ASN A 50 -11.41 23.59 7.34
CA ASN A 50 -12.59 24.42 7.12
C ASN A 50 -13.77 23.64 6.51
N THR A 51 -13.50 22.65 5.67
CA THR A 51 -14.51 21.93 4.89
C THR A 51 -14.66 20.47 5.31
N LYS A 52 -13.79 19.97 6.19
CA LYS A 52 -13.61 18.54 6.49
C LYS A 52 -13.42 17.69 5.23
N LYS A 53 -12.91 18.30 4.15
CA LYS A 53 -12.68 17.62 2.89
C LYS A 53 -11.40 16.82 3.01
N VAL A 54 -11.50 15.51 2.77
CA VAL A 54 -10.36 14.60 2.74
C VAL A 54 -9.99 14.34 1.29
N THR A 55 -8.73 14.60 0.95
CA THR A 55 -8.15 14.28 -0.37
C THR A 55 -7.02 13.29 -0.19
N VAL A 56 -7.08 12.17 -0.92
CA VAL A 56 -6.07 11.10 -0.88
C VAL A 56 -5.58 10.77 -2.29
N GLY A 57 -4.32 10.38 -2.41
CA GLY A 57 -3.72 9.95 -3.69
C GLY A 57 -2.22 9.66 -3.58
N CYS A 58 -1.54 9.65 -4.72
CA CYS A 58 -0.08 9.58 -4.84
C CYS A 58 0.52 10.97 -5.10
N SER A 59 1.64 11.29 -4.49
CA SER A 59 2.38 12.52 -4.77
C SER A 59 3.85 12.42 -4.39
N LEU A 60 4.63 13.46 -4.69
CA LEU A 60 6.03 13.55 -4.28
C LEU A 60 6.14 13.70 -2.74
N PRO A 61 7.22 13.22 -2.11
CA PRO A 61 7.40 13.22 -0.64
C PRO A 61 7.24 14.59 0.05
N ARG A 62 7.44 15.69 -0.67
CA ARG A 62 7.40 17.06 -0.13
C ARG A 62 6.06 17.77 -0.31
N ILE A 63 5.01 17.08 -0.77
CA ILE A 63 3.70 17.70 -1.01
C ILE A 63 3.12 18.35 0.26
N CYS A 64 3.35 17.75 1.43
CA CYS A 64 2.82 18.24 2.70
C CYS A 64 3.63 19.37 3.35
N ASP A 65 4.88 19.61 2.90
CA ASP A 65 5.73 20.67 3.46
C ASP A 65 5.12 22.06 3.26
N ASN A 66 4.42 22.27 2.13
CA ASN A 66 3.77 23.54 1.80
C ASN A 66 2.35 23.66 2.34
N VAL A 67 1.70 22.54 2.70
CA VAL A 67 0.29 22.51 3.11
C VAL A 67 0.14 22.81 4.61
N ASN A 68 1.16 22.48 5.41
CA ASN A 68 1.17 22.75 6.85
C ASN A 68 1.37 24.25 7.22
N SER A 69 1.19 25.16 6.25
CA SER A 69 1.18 26.62 6.49
C SER A 69 -0.17 27.13 7.04
N GLY A 70 -1.17 26.25 7.19
CA GLY A 70 -2.52 26.59 7.65
C GLY A 70 -3.05 25.68 8.77
N GLN A 71 -4.37 25.69 8.97
CA GLN A 71 -5.08 24.82 9.90
C GLN A 71 -5.31 23.40 9.35
N ASP A 72 -4.77 23.10 8.16
CA ASP A 72 -4.95 21.86 7.42
C ASP A 72 -3.92 20.81 7.83
N ASN A 73 -4.34 19.54 7.82
CA ASN A 73 -3.48 18.42 8.18
C ASN A 73 -3.10 17.64 6.92
N CYS A 74 -1.81 17.64 6.57
CA CYS A 74 -1.28 16.83 5.49
C CYS A 74 -0.31 15.78 6.03
N THR A 75 -0.51 14.53 5.62
CA THR A 75 0.33 13.38 6.01
C THR A 75 0.77 12.59 4.79
N THR A 76 2.00 12.07 4.83
CA THR A 76 2.57 11.20 3.80
C THR A 76 3.01 9.86 4.39
N CYS A 77 2.96 8.80 3.59
CA CYS A 77 3.42 7.47 3.99
C CYS A 77 3.84 6.63 2.77
N SER A 78 4.74 5.68 2.97
CA SER A 78 5.40 4.91 1.89
C SER A 78 5.03 3.42 1.90
N THR A 79 3.90 3.06 2.51
CA THR A 79 3.40 1.68 2.56
C THR A 79 2.07 1.57 1.84
N ASP A 80 1.75 0.39 1.31
CA ASP A 80 0.52 0.20 0.56
C ASP A 80 -0.73 0.60 1.38
N LEU A 81 -1.60 1.38 0.75
CA LEU A 81 -2.88 1.86 1.25
C LEU A 81 -2.80 2.61 2.59
N CYS A 82 -1.62 3.06 3.00
CA CYS A 82 -1.42 3.72 4.29
C CYS A 82 -2.20 5.03 4.46
N ASN A 83 -2.60 5.64 3.33
CA ASN A 83 -3.41 6.85 3.29
C ASN A 83 -4.92 6.59 3.33
N SER A 84 -5.38 5.33 3.44
CA SER A 84 -6.80 4.98 3.58
C SER A 84 -7.45 5.57 4.85
N GLY A 85 -6.62 6.08 5.75
CA GLY A 85 -7.01 6.33 7.12
C GLY A 85 -7.01 5.07 7.94
N CYS A 86 -6.66 5.22 9.22
CA CYS A 86 -6.83 4.16 10.21
C CYS A 86 -8.32 3.92 10.48
N ASP A 87 -9.02 3.30 9.54
CA ASP A 87 -10.11 2.42 9.90
C ASP A 87 -9.47 1.06 10.23
N SER A 88 -9.49 0.71 11.50
CA SER A 88 -8.84 -0.42 12.20
C SER A 88 -9.17 -1.83 11.67
N HIS A 89 -9.80 -1.93 10.50
CA HIS A 89 -10.23 -3.17 9.86
C HIS A 89 -9.16 -3.78 8.94
N PHE A 90 -8.26 -2.98 8.36
CA PHE A 90 -7.30 -3.47 7.36
C PHE A 90 -6.09 -4.22 7.96
N PHE A 91 -5.70 -3.90 9.20
CA PHE A 91 -4.56 -4.54 9.87
C PHE A 91 -4.78 -6.05 10.13
N SER A 92 -6.04 -6.47 10.26
CA SER A 92 -6.40 -7.88 10.43
C SER A 92 -6.22 -8.72 9.16
N TYR A 93 -6.38 -8.16 7.96
CA TYR A 93 -6.39 -8.96 6.73
C TYR A 93 -4.99 -9.49 6.36
N THR A 94 -3.97 -8.66 6.51
CA THR A 94 -2.57 -9.03 6.22
C THR A 94 -2.03 -10.06 7.22
N ILE A 95 -2.40 -9.91 8.50
CA ILE A 95 -2.03 -10.86 9.56
C ILE A 95 -2.75 -12.20 9.37
N PHE A 96 -4.05 -12.19 9.08
CA PHE A 96 -4.81 -13.43 8.89
C PHE A 96 -4.37 -14.20 7.63
N SER A 97 -4.05 -13.49 6.53
CA SER A 97 -3.57 -14.10 5.30
C SER A 97 -2.20 -14.77 5.46
N THR A 98 -1.26 -14.12 6.16
CA THR A 98 0.08 -14.68 6.43
C THR A 98 0.04 -15.86 7.40
N LEU A 99 -0.85 -15.84 8.40
CA LEU A 99 -1.10 -16.96 9.32
C LEU A 99 -1.64 -18.20 8.60
N PHE A 100 -2.61 -18.03 7.70
CA PHE A 100 -3.22 -19.14 6.97
C PHE A 100 -2.20 -19.87 6.07
N LEU A 101 -1.32 -19.12 5.40
CA LEU A 101 -0.25 -19.70 4.56
C LEU A 101 0.77 -20.47 5.39
N PHE A 102 1.09 -20.00 6.60
CA PHE A 102 1.99 -20.70 7.52
C PHE A 102 1.37 -22.03 8.01
N ILE A 103 0.07 -22.02 8.33
CA ILE A 103 -0.67 -23.22 8.73
C ILE A 103 -0.68 -24.25 7.59
N LEU A 104 -1.02 -23.84 6.36
CA LEU A 104 -0.99 -24.75 5.21
C LEU A 104 0.41 -25.34 4.96
N ALA A 105 1.47 -24.55 5.12
CA ALA A 105 2.84 -25.02 4.94
C ALA A 105 3.25 -26.11 5.96
N ILE A 106 2.67 -26.11 7.17
CA ILE A 106 2.90 -27.15 8.18
C ILE A 106 2.15 -28.44 7.82
N PHE A 107 0.92 -28.33 7.30
CA PHE A 107 0.10 -29.50 6.93
C PHE A 107 0.56 -30.20 5.64
N VAL A 108 1.32 -29.53 4.78
CA VAL A 108 1.85 -30.10 3.52
C VAL A 108 3.19 -30.84 3.74
N LYS A 109 3.52 -31.16 5.00
CA LYS A 109 4.67 -32.01 5.34
C LYS A 109 4.29 -33.47 5.45
#